data_AF-A0AAW3N370-F1
#
_entry.id   AF-A0AAW3N370-F1
#
_cell.length_a   1.000
_cell.length_b   1.000
_cell.length_c   1.000
_cell.angle_alpha   90.00
_cell.angle_beta   90.00
_cell.angle_gamma   90.00
#
_symmetry.space_group_name_H-M   'P 1'
#
loop_
_entity.id
_entity.type
_entity.pdbx_description
1 polymer ?
#
loop_
_entity_poly.entity_id
_entity_poly.type
_entity_poly.pdbx_seq_one_letter_code
_entity_poly.pdbx_strand_id
1 'polypeptide(L)'
;MNAPRLLKRIAVLVSVGRHPVSGAQRYSRNDAAALELGRTLAERHHSQLDVIHAGDPITPALAEYLALGAREVEVLTCRDGDDAARALAARVDGYDLVLTGTRAEGAYDTGMLPYQVAAALGYPLVGSAVDLTIDAGRAAVRQFLPKGLRRRVDAALPAVVAVHPLANVQPRYAYARLKAGSVRPVRVSPGADAGAAAWTVGAIERKPVKLAAAEKRSGHARMLSATTTESRGGNVVNEGSSVEKAQVILAYLREHQLIDY
;
A
#
# COMPACT_ATOMS: atom_id res chain seq x y z
N MET A 1 -35.37 14.37 10.67
CA MET A 1 -34.50 13.41 9.97
C MET A 1 -33.67 14.21 8.98
N ASN A 2 -32.35 14.30 9.18
CA ASN A 2 -31.47 15.00 8.23
C ASN A 2 -31.43 14.24 6.90
N ALA A 3 -31.52 14.96 5.78
CA ALA A 3 -31.41 14.36 4.46
C ALA A 3 -30.06 13.62 4.31
N PRO A 4 -30.02 12.46 3.63
CA PRO A 4 -28.79 11.71 3.43
C PRO A 4 -27.77 12.57 2.69
N ARG A 5 -26.55 12.64 3.21
CA ARG A 5 -25.46 13.40 2.61
C ARG A 5 -25.09 12.80 1.24
N LEU A 6 -25.09 13.63 0.20
CA LEU A 6 -24.69 13.21 -1.15
C LEU A 6 -23.16 13.15 -1.25
N LEU A 7 -22.65 12.15 -1.97
CA LEU A 7 -21.23 12.04 -2.29
C LEU A 7 -20.89 13.03 -3.42
N LYS A 8 -20.36 14.20 -3.08
CA LYS A 8 -19.99 15.23 -4.07
C LYS A 8 -18.49 15.30 -4.29
N ARG A 9 -17.69 15.13 -3.25
CA ARG A 9 -16.23 15.27 -3.31
C ARG A 9 -15.52 14.06 -2.70
N ILE A 10 -14.66 13.45 -3.49
CA ILE A 10 -13.80 12.33 -3.10
C ILE A 10 -12.34 12.78 -3.22
N ALA A 11 -11.55 12.54 -2.18
CA ALA A 11 -10.10 12.69 -2.23
C ALA A 11 -9.47 11.30 -2.23
N VAL A 12 -8.46 11.08 -3.07
CA VAL A 12 -7.56 9.92 -2.98
C VAL A 12 -6.18 10.42 -2.62
N LEU A 13 -5.70 10.02 -1.45
CA LEU A 13 -4.33 10.32 -1.02
C LEU A 13 -3.39 9.27 -1.60
N VAL A 14 -2.36 9.73 -2.29
CA VAL A 14 -1.39 8.87 -2.97
C VAL A 14 0.03 9.13 -2.48
N SER A 15 0.85 8.09 -2.46
CA SER A 15 2.26 8.15 -2.07
C SER A 15 3.18 7.67 -3.18
N VAL A 16 4.47 7.97 -3.03
CA VAL A 16 5.50 7.31 -3.82
C VAL A 16 5.77 5.94 -3.20
N GLY A 17 5.88 4.93 -4.05
CA GLY A 17 6.25 3.56 -3.71
C GLY A 17 7.65 3.20 -4.18
N ARG A 18 8.12 1.99 -3.84
CA ARG A 18 9.41 1.47 -4.30
C ARG A 18 9.30 0.04 -4.85
N HIS A 19 10.04 -0.24 -5.90
CA HIS A 19 10.16 -1.59 -6.42
C HIS A 19 10.95 -2.46 -5.41
N PRO A 20 10.45 -3.64 -5.00
CA PRO A 20 11.04 -4.41 -3.90
C PRO A 20 12.43 -4.98 -4.21
N VAL A 21 12.78 -5.10 -5.49
CA VAL A 21 14.10 -5.60 -5.94
C VAL A 21 15.07 -4.46 -6.26
N SER A 22 14.76 -3.62 -7.25
CA SER A 22 15.63 -2.53 -7.69
C SER A 22 15.63 -1.28 -6.78
N GLY A 23 14.65 -1.12 -5.88
CA GLY A 23 14.49 0.09 -5.07
C GLY A 23 14.02 1.33 -5.85
N ALA A 24 13.83 1.21 -7.17
CA ALA A 24 13.36 2.28 -8.03
C ALA A 24 12.02 2.83 -7.55
N GLN A 25 11.87 4.15 -7.56
CA GLN A 25 10.61 4.79 -7.23
C GLN A 25 9.55 4.43 -8.28
N ARG A 26 8.31 4.26 -7.84
CA ARG A 26 7.14 3.98 -8.66
C ARG A 26 5.87 4.43 -7.94
N TYR A 27 4.69 4.32 -8.55
CA TYR A 27 3.44 4.46 -7.79
C TYR A 27 3.31 3.37 -6.71
N SER A 28 2.61 3.71 -5.62
CA SER A 28 2.20 2.75 -4.60
C SER A 28 1.05 1.89 -5.13
N ARG A 29 1.22 0.57 -5.09
CA ARG A 29 0.16 -0.36 -5.54
C ARG A 29 -1.08 -0.27 -4.65
N ASN A 30 -0.89 0.02 -3.36
CA ASN A 30 -1.99 0.20 -2.41
C ASN A 30 -2.84 1.42 -2.82
N ASP A 31 -2.18 2.51 -3.17
CA ASP A 31 -2.85 3.75 -3.55
C ASP A 31 -3.43 3.66 -4.96
N ALA A 32 -2.83 2.89 -5.87
CA ALA A 32 -3.42 2.61 -7.18
C ALA A 32 -4.79 1.92 -7.07
N ALA A 33 -4.94 0.97 -6.13
CA ALA A 33 -6.24 0.36 -5.86
C ALA A 33 -7.23 1.39 -5.27
N ALA A 34 -6.78 2.27 -4.39
CA ALA A 34 -7.59 3.36 -3.85
C ALA A 34 -8.06 4.34 -4.95
N LEU A 35 -7.17 4.68 -5.89
CA LEU A 35 -7.46 5.54 -7.04
C LEU A 35 -8.52 4.91 -7.96
N GLU A 36 -8.36 3.64 -8.31
CA GLU A 36 -9.31 2.96 -9.21
C GLU A 36 -10.69 2.81 -8.56
N LEU A 37 -10.73 2.51 -7.26
CA LEU A 37 -11.98 2.48 -6.51
C LEU A 37 -12.62 3.88 -6.45
N GLY A 38 -11.83 4.92 -6.16
CA GLY A 38 -12.28 6.32 -6.13
C GLY A 38 -12.84 6.79 -7.47
N ARG A 39 -12.18 6.42 -8.59
CA ARG A 39 -12.63 6.71 -9.95
C ARG A 39 -13.97 6.05 -10.26
N THR A 40 -14.11 4.78 -9.89
CA THR A 40 -15.37 4.03 -10.09
C THR A 40 -16.53 4.66 -9.31
N LEU A 41 -16.29 5.09 -8.07
CA LEU A 41 -17.28 5.81 -7.27
C LEU A 41 -17.62 7.19 -7.84
N ALA A 42 -16.60 7.95 -8.23
CA ALA A 42 -16.78 9.27 -8.83
C ALA A 42 -17.62 9.20 -10.12
N GLU A 43 -17.37 8.20 -10.97
CA GLU A 43 -18.17 7.94 -12.17
C GLU A 43 -19.61 7.56 -11.84
N ARG A 44 -19.82 6.64 -10.89
CA ARG A 44 -21.16 6.18 -10.47
C ARG A 44 -22.00 7.29 -9.84
N HIS A 45 -21.39 8.17 -9.06
CA HIS A 45 -22.10 9.19 -8.27
C HIS A 45 -21.96 10.60 -8.85
N HIS A 46 -21.32 10.75 -10.01
CA HIS A 46 -21.00 12.04 -10.63
C HIS A 46 -20.28 13.00 -9.67
N SER A 47 -19.39 12.45 -8.85
CA SER A 47 -18.63 13.19 -7.85
C SER A 47 -17.33 13.75 -8.45
N GLN A 48 -16.84 14.84 -7.88
CA GLN A 48 -15.48 15.30 -8.12
C GLN A 48 -14.48 14.36 -7.43
N LEU A 49 -13.41 13.99 -8.15
CA LEU A 49 -12.31 13.20 -7.63
C LEU A 49 -11.02 14.03 -7.68
N ASP A 50 -10.41 14.25 -6.53
CA ASP A 50 -9.11 14.91 -6.42
C ASP A 50 -8.05 13.91 -5.94
N VAL A 51 -6.89 13.90 -6.58
CA VAL A 51 -5.76 13.02 -6.24
C VAL A 51 -4.66 13.87 -5.64
N ILE A 52 -4.25 13.56 -4.41
CA ILE A 52 -3.44 14.46 -3.59
C ILE A 52 -2.25 13.70 -3.03
N HIS A 53 -1.06 14.27 -3.20
CA HIS A 53 0.20 13.80 -2.63
C HIS A 53 0.76 14.86 -1.69
N ALA A 54 1.51 14.44 -0.66
CA ALA A 54 2.35 15.32 0.14
C ALA A 54 3.80 14.85 0.04
N GLY A 55 4.68 15.74 -0.44
CA GLY A 55 6.07 15.42 -0.73
C GLY A 55 6.66 16.28 -1.85
N ASP A 56 7.61 15.72 -2.59
CA ASP A 56 8.33 16.43 -3.64
C ASP A 56 7.57 16.36 -5.00
N PRO A 57 7.13 17.51 -5.56
CA PRO A 57 6.42 17.56 -6.84
C PRO A 57 7.23 17.13 -8.06
N ILE A 58 8.56 17.11 -7.99
CA ILE A 58 9.39 16.69 -9.14
C ILE A 58 9.56 15.16 -9.22
N THR A 59 8.97 14.42 -8.28
CA THR A 59 9.07 12.96 -8.23
C THR A 59 8.46 12.29 -9.48
N PRO A 60 9.24 11.58 -10.31
CA PRO A 60 8.74 11.01 -11.56
C PRO A 60 7.60 9.99 -11.39
N ALA A 61 7.58 9.28 -10.26
CA ALA A 61 6.55 8.28 -9.94
C ALA A 61 5.13 8.86 -9.89
N LEU A 62 4.98 10.17 -9.66
CA LEU A 62 3.67 10.82 -9.62
C LEU A 62 2.96 10.82 -10.98
N ALA A 63 3.73 10.87 -12.08
CA ALA A 63 3.19 10.81 -13.43
C ALA A 63 2.51 9.45 -13.72
N GLU A 64 2.89 8.38 -13.02
CA GLU A 64 2.27 7.07 -13.19
C GLU A 64 0.82 7.06 -12.69
N TYR A 65 0.46 7.86 -11.69
CA TYR A 65 -0.95 8.01 -11.27
C TYR A 65 -1.81 8.64 -12.37
N LEU A 66 -1.24 9.53 -13.19
CA LEU A 66 -1.92 10.07 -14.37
C LEU A 66 -2.21 8.96 -15.38
N ALA A 67 -1.24 8.07 -15.62
CA ALA A 67 -1.43 6.90 -16.46
C ALA A 67 -2.53 5.97 -15.93
N LEU A 68 -2.67 5.87 -14.61
CA LEU A 68 -3.69 5.06 -13.94
C LEU A 68 -5.08 5.70 -13.92
N GLY A 69 -5.23 6.96 -14.35
CA GLY A 69 -6.52 7.62 -14.51
C GLY A 69 -6.74 8.87 -13.68
N ALA A 70 -5.75 9.32 -12.90
CA ALA A 70 -5.79 10.67 -12.34
C ALA A 70 -5.73 11.70 -13.47
N ARG A 71 -6.58 12.74 -13.41
CA ARG A 71 -6.50 13.85 -14.38
C ARG A 71 -5.41 14.84 -13.99
N GLU A 72 -5.30 15.10 -12.70
CA GLU A 72 -4.28 15.94 -12.09
C GLU A 72 -3.83 15.26 -10.79
N VAL A 73 -2.55 15.38 -10.45
CA VAL A 73 -2.03 15.08 -9.11
C VAL A 73 -1.64 16.40 -8.46
N GLU A 74 -2.37 16.80 -7.42
CA GLU A 74 -2.03 17.95 -6.59
C GLU A 74 -0.95 17.53 -5.58
N VAL A 75 0.16 18.28 -5.53
CA VAL A 75 1.28 17.96 -4.64
C VAL A 75 1.47 19.06 -3.61
N LEU A 76 1.08 18.76 -2.38
CA LEU A 76 1.40 19.60 -1.22
C LEU A 76 2.91 19.48 -0.97
N THR A 77 3.65 20.53 -1.27
CA THR A 77 5.12 20.50 -1.17
C THR A 77 5.53 20.39 0.29
N CYS A 78 6.02 19.21 0.67
CA CYS A 78 6.47 18.87 2.02
C CYS A 78 7.89 18.30 1.95
N ARG A 79 8.71 18.57 2.97
CA ARG A 79 10.08 18.08 3.14
C ARG A 79 10.12 16.94 4.14
N ASP A 80 11.25 16.24 4.19
CA ASP A 80 11.51 15.27 5.23
C ASP A 80 11.45 15.95 6.61
N GLY A 81 10.68 15.38 7.53
CA GLY A 81 10.43 15.93 8.87
C GLY A 81 9.20 16.85 8.98
N ASP A 82 8.54 17.16 7.86
CA ASP A 82 7.25 17.86 7.88
C ASP A 82 6.10 16.91 8.25
N ASP A 83 5.09 17.40 8.95
CA ASP A 83 3.86 16.67 9.26
C ASP A 83 2.93 16.62 8.03
N ALA A 84 3.27 15.70 7.12
CA ALA A 84 2.50 15.46 5.90
C ALA A 84 1.05 15.03 6.20
N ALA A 85 0.81 14.29 7.28
CA ALA A 85 -0.54 13.82 7.64
C ALA A 85 -1.45 14.99 7.98
N ARG A 86 -0.97 15.96 8.76
CA ARG A 86 -1.70 17.19 9.09
C ARG A 86 -1.91 18.09 7.88
N ALA A 87 -0.92 18.21 6.99
CA ALA A 87 -1.07 18.98 5.75
C ALA A 87 -2.15 18.36 4.83
N LEU A 88 -2.14 17.04 4.68
CA LEU A 88 -3.15 16.32 3.91
C LEU A 88 -4.53 16.47 4.54
N ALA A 89 -4.65 16.29 5.86
CA ALA A 89 -5.91 16.47 6.58
C ALA A 89 -6.50 17.87 6.37
N ALA A 90 -5.68 18.92 6.54
CA ALA A 90 -6.12 20.29 6.30
C ALA A 90 -6.61 20.51 4.85
N ARG A 91 -5.96 19.86 3.87
CA ARG A 91 -6.35 19.99 2.46
C ARG A 91 -7.65 19.26 2.13
N VAL A 92 -7.94 18.14 2.79
CA VAL A 92 -9.15 17.34 2.51
C VAL A 92 -10.29 17.61 3.49
N ASP A 93 -10.18 18.63 4.33
CA ASP A 93 -11.29 19.07 5.15
C ASP A 93 -12.51 19.43 4.28
N GLY A 94 -13.69 19.02 4.75
CA GLY A 94 -14.95 19.16 4.03
C GLY A 94 -15.19 18.18 2.88
N TYR A 95 -14.26 17.26 2.56
CA TYR A 95 -14.55 16.17 1.60
C TYR A 95 -15.52 15.15 2.22
N ASP A 96 -16.32 14.53 1.36
CA ASP A 96 -17.31 13.53 1.78
C ASP A 96 -16.65 12.16 1.99
N LEU A 97 -15.62 11.84 1.21
CA LEU A 97 -14.91 10.58 1.29
C LEU A 97 -13.42 10.80 1.02
N VAL A 98 -12.58 10.30 1.92
CA VAL A 98 -11.12 10.29 1.75
C VAL A 98 -10.66 8.83 1.63
N LEU A 99 -10.04 8.49 0.51
CA LEU A 99 -9.48 7.19 0.22
C LEU A 99 -7.97 7.23 0.35
N THR A 100 -7.40 6.18 0.93
CA THR A 100 -5.96 6.00 1.12
C THR A 100 -5.61 4.55 0.82
N GLY A 101 -4.36 4.24 0.49
CA GLY A 101 -3.86 2.89 0.69
C GLY A 101 -3.72 2.56 2.19
N THR A 102 -3.73 1.28 2.54
CA THR A 102 -3.49 0.83 3.92
C THR A 102 -2.10 1.17 4.46
N ARG A 103 -1.10 1.32 3.59
CA ARG A 103 0.30 1.56 3.95
C ARG A 103 1.06 2.12 2.75
N ALA A 104 2.04 2.99 2.99
CA ALA A 104 3.00 3.41 1.97
C ALA A 104 3.99 2.26 1.62
N GLU A 105 4.79 2.44 0.56
CA GLU A 105 5.90 1.54 0.22
C GLU A 105 7.22 2.35 0.20
N GLY A 106 8.15 2.07 1.12
CA GLY A 106 9.50 2.66 1.09
C GLY A 106 9.72 3.96 1.88
N ALA A 107 8.81 4.31 2.80
CA ALA A 107 9.02 5.29 3.87
C ALA A 107 9.07 4.56 5.24
N TYR A 108 8.53 5.13 6.31
CA TYR A 108 8.38 4.43 7.60
C TYR A 108 7.40 3.23 7.52
N ASP A 109 6.58 3.16 6.45
CA ASP A 109 5.63 2.08 6.16
C ASP A 109 4.75 1.68 7.37
N THR A 110 4.46 2.64 8.25
CA THR A 110 3.77 2.41 9.52
C THR A 110 2.31 2.01 9.31
N GLY A 111 1.71 2.48 8.22
CA GLY A 111 0.26 2.39 7.99
C GLY A 111 -0.56 3.34 8.87
N MET A 112 0.08 4.34 9.50
CA MET A 112 -0.59 5.28 10.42
C MET A 112 -1.29 6.45 9.73
N LEU A 113 -0.92 6.79 8.48
CA LEU A 113 -1.48 7.93 7.75
C LEU A 113 -3.02 7.96 7.75
N PRO A 114 -3.75 6.87 7.43
CA PRO A 114 -5.21 6.92 7.41
C PRO A 114 -5.81 7.23 8.80
N TYR A 115 -5.16 6.76 9.87
CA TYR A 115 -5.57 7.00 11.25
C TYR A 115 -5.30 8.44 11.68
N GLN A 116 -4.13 8.99 11.34
CA GLN A 116 -3.78 10.37 11.64
C GLN A 116 -4.70 11.36 10.90
N VAL A 117 -4.97 11.11 9.61
CA VAL A 117 -5.88 11.94 8.81
C VAL A 117 -7.31 11.86 9.36
N ALA A 118 -7.83 10.67 9.66
CA ALA A 118 -9.16 10.50 10.23
C ALA A 118 -9.30 11.20 11.59
N ALA A 119 -8.31 11.05 12.47
CA ALA A 119 -8.28 11.70 13.78
C ALA A 119 -8.24 13.23 13.66
N ALA A 120 -7.43 13.77 12.75
CA ALA A 120 -7.33 15.21 12.52
C ALA A 120 -8.64 15.82 11.96
N LEU A 121 -9.36 15.07 11.13
CA LEU A 121 -10.65 15.48 10.56
C LEU A 121 -11.85 15.22 11.49
N GLY A 122 -11.68 14.39 12.52
CA GLY A 122 -12.80 13.86 13.32
C GLY A 122 -13.72 12.93 12.52
N TYR A 123 -13.20 12.28 11.48
CA TYR A 123 -13.99 11.41 10.60
C TYR A 123 -13.95 9.95 11.06
N PRO A 124 -15.04 9.18 10.90
CA PRO A 124 -15.00 7.72 11.03
C PRO A 124 -14.00 7.12 10.03
N LEU A 125 -13.23 6.14 10.49
CA LEU A 125 -12.26 5.40 9.68
C LEU A 125 -12.72 3.94 9.52
N VAL A 126 -12.68 3.44 8.29
CA VAL A 126 -12.76 2.00 8.02
C VAL A 126 -11.48 1.51 7.33
N GLY A 127 -10.74 0.63 7.99
CA GLY A 127 -9.50 0.06 7.45
C GLY A 127 -9.71 -1.15 6.55
N SER A 128 -8.73 -1.47 5.72
CA SER A 128 -8.65 -2.70 4.91
C SER A 128 -9.87 -3.00 4.03
N ALA A 129 -10.42 -1.98 3.37
CA ALA A 129 -11.52 -2.14 2.43
C ALA A 129 -11.07 -2.92 1.18
N VAL A 130 -11.80 -3.99 0.84
CA VAL A 130 -11.65 -4.69 -0.45
C VAL A 130 -12.76 -4.36 -1.44
N ASP A 131 -13.82 -3.71 -0.97
CA ASP A 131 -14.96 -3.25 -1.74
C ASP A 131 -15.64 -2.10 -1.00
N LEU A 132 -16.22 -1.16 -1.75
CA LEU A 132 -16.88 0.01 -1.18
C LEU A 132 -18.00 0.49 -2.12
N THR A 133 -19.19 0.68 -1.55
CA THR A 133 -20.34 1.31 -2.22
C THR A 133 -20.91 2.40 -1.33
N ILE A 134 -21.49 3.45 -1.94
CA ILE A 134 -22.19 4.49 -1.20
C ILE A 134 -23.70 4.30 -1.35
N ASP A 135 -24.41 4.26 -0.22
CA ASP A 135 -25.87 4.17 -0.17
C ASP A 135 -26.42 5.02 0.97
N ALA A 136 -27.49 5.77 0.71
CA ALA A 136 -28.18 6.64 1.67
C ALA A 136 -27.25 7.50 2.57
N GLY A 137 -26.16 8.04 2.00
CA GLY A 137 -25.17 8.85 2.73
C GLY A 137 -24.25 8.07 3.66
N ARG A 138 -24.11 6.76 3.44
CA ARG A 138 -23.21 5.87 4.17
C ARG A 138 -22.27 5.14 3.22
N ALA A 139 -21.04 4.93 3.67
CA ALA A 139 -20.07 4.06 3.05
C ALA A 139 -20.27 2.62 3.56
N ALA A 140 -20.78 1.75 2.69
CA ALA A 140 -20.87 0.32 2.93
C ALA A 140 -19.59 -0.36 2.45
N VAL A 141 -18.75 -0.77 3.41
CA VAL A 141 -17.42 -1.32 3.17
C VAL A 141 -17.42 -2.82 3.42
N ARG A 142 -16.84 -3.58 2.48
CA ARG A 142 -16.42 -4.95 2.75
C ARG A 142 -14.97 -4.94 3.21
N GLN A 143 -14.77 -5.16 4.51
CA GLN A 143 -13.48 -5.14 5.17
C GLN A 143 -12.83 -6.53 5.12
N PHE A 144 -11.56 -6.57 4.75
CA PHE A 144 -10.70 -7.74 4.86
C PHE A 144 -10.22 -7.94 6.30
N LEU A 145 -10.26 -9.18 6.77
CA LEU A 145 -9.77 -9.61 8.07
C LEU A 145 -8.74 -10.75 7.89
N PRO A 146 -7.89 -11.01 8.90
CA PRO A 146 -6.97 -12.14 8.87
C PRO A 146 -7.67 -13.46 8.57
N LYS A 147 -6.91 -14.42 8.01
CA LYS A 147 -7.40 -15.75 7.60
C LYS A 147 -8.46 -15.71 6.48
N GLY A 148 -8.46 -14.64 5.67
CA GLY A 148 -9.35 -14.51 4.51
C GLY A 148 -10.80 -14.18 4.85
N LEU A 149 -11.10 -13.91 6.12
CA LEU A 149 -12.43 -13.51 6.57
C LEU A 149 -12.80 -12.14 6.03
N ARG A 150 -14.10 -11.90 5.86
CA ARG A 150 -14.64 -10.62 5.40
C ARG A 150 -15.80 -10.20 6.29
N ARG A 151 -15.86 -8.90 6.60
CA ARG A 151 -16.96 -8.29 7.36
C ARG A 151 -17.54 -7.12 6.60
N ARG A 152 -18.85 -6.93 6.66
CA ARG A 152 -19.50 -5.70 6.21
C ARG A 152 -19.50 -4.67 7.34
N VAL A 153 -19.10 -3.43 7.02
CA VAL A 153 -19.04 -2.31 7.96
C VAL A 153 -19.66 -1.09 7.29
N ASP A 154 -20.58 -0.41 7.96
CA ASP A 154 -21.24 0.79 7.45
C ASP A 154 -20.81 2.03 8.24
N ALA A 155 -20.19 3.00 7.58
CA ALA A 155 -19.80 4.29 8.17
C ALA A 155 -20.64 5.43 7.59
N ALA A 156 -21.08 6.37 8.42
CA ALA A 156 -21.74 7.59 7.93
C ALA A 156 -20.71 8.48 7.21
N LEU A 157 -21.12 9.17 6.13
CA LEU A 157 -20.29 10.20 5.51
C LEU A 157 -20.34 11.50 6.34
N PRO A 158 -19.21 12.24 6.48
CA PRO A 158 -17.95 12.02 5.78
C PRO A 158 -17.11 10.90 6.42
N ALA A 159 -16.27 10.22 5.65
CA ALA A 159 -15.47 9.09 6.16
C ALA A 159 -14.08 9.00 5.52
N VAL A 160 -13.14 8.38 6.25
CA VAL A 160 -11.85 7.93 5.72
C VAL A 160 -11.92 6.42 5.51
N VAL A 161 -11.47 5.93 4.36
CA VAL A 161 -11.42 4.50 4.07
C VAL A 161 -10.03 4.13 3.56
N ALA A 162 -9.38 3.18 4.25
CA ALA A 162 -8.09 2.64 3.83
C ALA A 162 -8.30 1.39 2.97
N VAL A 163 -7.87 1.45 1.72
CA VAL A 163 -8.07 0.43 0.70
C VAL A 163 -6.95 -0.60 0.77
N HIS A 164 -7.35 -1.86 0.83
CA HIS A 164 -6.45 -2.99 0.88
C HIS A 164 -5.83 -3.25 -0.50
N PRO A 165 -4.55 -3.65 -0.62
CA PRO A 165 -3.93 -4.01 -1.90
C PRO A 165 -4.67 -5.08 -2.71
N LEU A 166 -5.44 -5.94 -2.04
CA LEU A 166 -6.29 -6.98 -2.66
C LEU A 166 -7.74 -6.53 -2.88
N ALA A 167 -7.99 -5.22 -2.97
CA ALA A 167 -9.31 -4.72 -3.35
C ALA A 167 -9.72 -5.26 -4.72
N ASN A 168 -11.02 -5.48 -4.90
CA ASN A 168 -11.58 -6.11 -6.09
C ASN A 168 -11.67 -5.13 -7.28
N VAL A 169 -10.54 -4.49 -7.59
CA VAL A 169 -10.37 -3.51 -8.65
C VAL A 169 -9.07 -3.80 -9.40
N GLN A 170 -9.00 -3.39 -10.66
CA GLN A 170 -7.80 -3.56 -11.48
C GLN A 170 -7.41 -2.22 -12.09
N PRO A 171 -6.45 -1.49 -11.49
CA PRO A 171 -5.94 -0.25 -12.04
C PRO A 171 -5.41 -0.48 -13.46
N ARG A 172 -5.83 0.34 -14.42
CA ARG A 172 -5.44 0.21 -15.84
C ARG A 172 -4.50 1.33 -16.24
N TYR A 173 -3.31 0.95 -16.70
CA TYR A 173 -2.32 1.87 -17.21
C TYR A 173 -2.65 2.30 -18.64
N ALA A 174 -2.65 3.60 -18.90
CA ALA A 174 -2.78 4.16 -20.25
C ALA A 174 -1.83 5.35 -20.44
N TYR A 175 -0.86 5.19 -21.35
CA TYR A 175 0.15 6.21 -21.63
C TYR A 175 -0.45 7.54 -22.13
N ALA A 176 -1.54 7.49 -22.90
CA ALA A 176 -2.23 8.69 -23.36
C ALA A 176 -2.74 9.57 -22.19
N ARG A 177 -3.18 8.95 -21.09
CA ARG A 177 -3.62 9.68 -19.89
C ARG A 177 -2.47 10.37 -19.18
N LEU A 178 -1.30 9.72 -19.13
CA LEU A 178 -0.07 10.31 -18.61
C LEU A 178 0.28 11.59 -19.36
N LYS A 179 0.15 11.60 -20.69
CA LYS A 179 0.44 12.78 -21.51
C LYS A 179 -0.60 13.89 -21.41
N ALA A 180 -1.85 13.55 -21.12
CA ALA A 180 -2.94 14.51 -21.00
C ALA A 180 -3.05 15.14 -19.60
N GLY A 181 -2.54 14.46 -18.57
CA GLY A 181 -2.64 14.91 -17.19
C GLY A 181 -1.52 15.88 -16.76
N SER A 182 -1.68 16.44 -15.57
CA SER A 182 -0.73 17.39 -14.97
C SER A 182 -0.37 17.03 -13.54
N VAL A 183 0.85 17.37 -13.13
CA VAL A 183 1.24 17.39 -11.71
C VAL A 183 1.30 18.85 -11.29
N ARG A 184 0.49 19.24 -10.31
CA ARG A 184 0.36 20.63 -9.86
C ARG A 184 0.95 20.80 -8.46
N PRO A 185 2.09 21.49 -8.31
CA PRO A 185 2.64 21.80 -7.00
C PRO A 185 1.80 22.87 -6.30
N VAL A 186 1.59 22.67 -5.00
CA VAL A 186 0.93 23.62 -4.09
C VAL A 186 1.84 23.86 -2.91
N ARG A 187 2.19 25.11 -2.69
CA ARG A 187 2.96 25.51 -1.51
C ARG A 187 2.06 25.43 -0.29
N VAL A 188 2.52 24.70 0.72
CA VAL A 188 1.91 24.59 2.03
C VAL A 188 2.95 24.95 3.09
N SER A 189 2.47 25.28 4.29
CA SER A 189 3.32 25.47 5.47
C SER A 189 3.00 24.36 6.47
N PRO A 190 3.49 23.13 6.22
CA PRO A 190 3.29 22.03 7.16
C PRO A 190 4.01 22.37 8.47
N GLY A 191 3.42 21.97 9.60
CA GLY A 191 4.13 21.98 10.86
C GLY A 191 5.25 20.93 10.85
N ALA A 192 6.18 21.03 11.79
CA ALA A 192 7.16 19.96 12.01
C ALA A 192 6.47 18.72 12.61
N ASP A 193 6.85 17.53 12.16
CA ASP A 193 6.49 16.29 12.83
C ASP A 193 7.28 16.18 14.15
N ALA A 194 6.55 16.20 15.26
CA ALA A 194 7.12 16.09 16.60
C ALA A 194 7.91 14.79 16.82
N GLY A 195 7.59 13.72 16.08
CA GLY A 195 8.29 12.45 16.14
C GLY A 195 9.51 12.33 15.22
N ALA A 196 9.66 13.22 14.23
CA ALA A 196 10.70 13.07 13.21
C ALA A 196 12.11 13.20 13.79
N ALA A 197 12.32 14.06 14.78
CA ALA A 197 13.64 14.25 15.41
C ALA A 197 14.11 13.03 16.23
N ALA A 198 13.20 12.09 16.56
CA ALA A 198 13.53 10.92 17.36
C ALA A 198 14.18 9.78 16.56
N TRP A 199 14.23 9.88 15.22
CA TRP A 199 14.68 8.81 14.35
C TRP A 199 15.52 9.33 13.19
N THR A 200 16.42 8.48 12.68
CA THR A 200 17.17 8.73 11.45
C THR A 200 16.80 7.70 10.40
N VAL A 201 16.54 8.15 9.17
CA VAL A 201 16.22 7.27 8.03
C VAL A 201 17.51 6.99 7.26
N GLY A 202 17.79 5.72 6.99
CA GLY A 202 18.96 5.27 6.25
C GLY A 202 18.63 4.13 5.30
N ALA A 203 19.58 3.81 4.41
CA ALA A 203 19.44 2.66 3.53
C ALA A 203 19.35 1.36 4.35
N ILE A 204 18.57 0.39 3.87
CA ILE A 204 18.54 -0.95 4.46
C ILE A 204 19.88 -1.63 4.14
N GLU A 205 20.74 -1.77 5.15
CA GLU A 205 22.03 -2.46 4.99
C GLU A 205 21.91 -3.98 5.07
N ARG A 206 20.89 -4.47 5.79
CA ARG A 206 20.69 -5.91 6.02
C ARG A 206 20.00 -6.55 4.81
N LYS A 207 20.75 -7.35 4.05
CA LYS A 207 20.20 -8.16 2.96
C LYS A 207 19.22 -9.20 3.51
N PRO A 208 18.11 -9.50 2.81
CA PRO A 208 17.23 -10.60 3.16
C PRO A 208 18.03 -11.89 3.31
N VAL A 209 17.99 -12.49 4.49
CA VAL A 209 18.63 -13.79 4.73
C VAL A 209 17.67 -14.85 4.23
N LYS A 210 18.12 -15.67 3.28
CA LYS A 210 17.35 -16.84 2.86
C LYS A 210 17.17 -17.73 4.09
N LEU A 211 15.93 -18.14 4.39
CA LEU A 211 15.68 -19.22 5.35
C LEU A 211 16.41 -20.46 4.83
N ALA A 212 17.51 -20.80 5.48
CA ALA A 212 18.34 -21.94 5.15
C ALA A 212 18.48 -22.77 6.42
N ALA A 213 18.41 -24.09 6.26
CA ALA A 213 18.75 -25.01 7.32
C ALA A 213 20.14 -24.69 7.89
N ALA A 214 20.32 -24.84 9.20
CA ALA A 214 21.62 -24.69 9.82
C ALA A 214 22.62 -25.68 9.19
N GLU A 215 23.62 -25.14 8.50
CA GLU A 215 24.66 -25.92 7.83
C GLU A 215 25.62 -26.50 8.88
N LYS A 216 25.56 -27.81 9.11
CA LYS A 216 26.41 -28.50 10.11
C LYS A 216 27.81 -28.84 9.59
N ARG A 217 28.08 -28.62 8.29
CA ARG A 217 29.39 -28.95 7.66
C ARG A 217 30.45 -27.90 8.03
N SER A 218 31.66 -28.37 8.36
CA SER A 218 32.80 -27.50 8.68
C SER A 218 33.21 -26.63 7.48
N GLY A 219 33.90 -25.50 7.73
CA GLY A 219 34.40 -24.61 6.66
C GLY A 219 35.24 -25.34 5.60
N HIS A 220 36.07 -26.28 6.03
CA HIS A 220 36.87 -27.13 5.15
C HIS A 220 36.01 -28.06 4.29
N ALA A 221 35.02 -28.74 4.88
CA ALA A 221 34.09 -29.60 4.14
C ALA A 221 33.25 -28.82 3.13
N ARG A 222 32.90 -27.56 3.44
CA ARG A 222 32.21 -26.65 2.52
C ARG A 222 33.07 -26.31 1.30
N MET A 223 34.34 -25.97 1.51
CA MET A 223 35.25 -25.63 0.41
C MET A 223 35.53 -26.82 -0.51
N LEU A 224 35.70 -28.03 0.05
CA LEU A 224 35.85 -29.26 -0.74
C LEU A 224 34.65 -29.48 -1.67
N SER A 225 33.42 -29.34 -1.17
CA SER A 225 32.21 -29.50 -1.97
C SER A 225 32.03 -28.44 -3.07
N ALA A 226 32.67 -27.27 -2.95
CA ALA A 226 32.65 -26.23 -3.97
C ALA A 226 33.69 -26.47 -5.08
N THR A 227 34.65 -27.38 -4.87
CA THR A 227 35.73 -27.70 -5.80
C THR A 227 35.40 -28.93 -6.66
N THR A 228 34.53 -29.81 -6.16
CA THR A 228 33.91 -30.91 -6.92
C THR A 228 32.63 -30.44 -7.61
N THR A 229 32.51 -30.68 -8.92
CA THR A 229 31.33 -30.38 -9.75
C THR A 229 30.14 -31.32 -9.46
N GLU A 230 29.88 -31.62 -8.18
CA GLU A 230 28.63 -32.26 -7.81
C GLU A 230 27.55 -31.19 -7.72
N SER A 231 26.44 -31.46 -8.39
CA SER A 231 25.25 -30.63 -8.38
C SER A 231 24.89 -30.25 -6.95
N ARG A 232 24.72 -28.95 -6.68
CA ARG A 232 24.15 -28.45 -5.42
C ARG A 232 22.73 -28.99 -5.30
N GLY A 233 22.60 -30.22 -4.81
CA GLY A 233 21.37 -30.99 -4.87
C GLY A 233 20.44 -30.61 -3.73
N GLY A 234 19.50 -29.71 -4.00
CA GLY A 234 18.19 -29.88 -3.38
C GLY A 234 17.61 -31.21 -3.87
N ASN A 235 16.97 -31.97 -2.99
CA ASN A 235 16.31 -33.21 -3.41
C ASN A 235 15.04 -32.83 -4.20
N VAL A 236 14.99 -33.15 -5.49
CA VAL A 236 13.82 -32.90 -6.35
C VAL A 236 13.02 -34.18 -6.47
N VAL A 237 11.88 -34.24 -5.78
CA VAL A 237 11.01 -35.42 -5.77
C VAL A 237 10.06 -35.37 -6.97
N ASN A 238 10.49 -35.97 -8.08
CA ASN A 238 9.69 -36.03 -9.32
C ASN A 238 8.68 -37.18 -9.34
N GLU A 239 8.95 -38.26 -8.59
CA GLU A 239 8.17 -39.50 -8.59
C GLU A 239 7.26 -39.63 -7.36
N GLY A 240 6.26 -40.50 -7.45
CA GLY A 240 5.29 -40.76 -6.37
C GLY A 240 4.02 -39.90 -6.45
N SER A 241 3.08 -40.28 -5.59
CA SER A 241 1.81 -39.59 -5.36
C SER A 241 2.01 -38.21 -4.75
N SER A 242 0.98 -37.36 -4.81
CA SER A 242 0.98 -36.04 -4.17
C SER A 242 1.21 -36.13 -2.65
N VAL A 243 0.75 -37.21 -2.01
CA VAL A 243 0.91 -37.45 -0.58
C VAL A 243 2.36 -37.75 -0.23
N GLU A 244 3.03 -38.64 -0.97
CA GLU A 244 4.44 -39.01 -0.73
C GLU A 244 5.35 -37.80 -0.93
N LYS A 245 5.11 -37.02 -1.99
CA LYS A 245 5.84 -35.77 -2.25
C LYS A 245 5.68 -34.77 -1.11
N ALA A 246 4.45 -34.59 -0.61
CA ALA A 246 4.19 -33.71 0.53
C ALA A 246 4.87 -34.19 1.81
N GLN A 247 4.91 -35.50 2.05
CA GLN A 247 5.60 -36.10 3.20
C GLN A 247 7.11 -35.83 3.18
N VAL A 248 7.77 -35.93 2.02
CA VAL A 248 9.21 -35.61 1.90
C VAL A 248 9.48 -34.14 2.24
N ILE A 249 8.65 -33.22 1.75
CA ILE A 249 8.77 -31.79 2.05
C ILE A 249 8.54 -31.53 3.55
N LEU A 250 7.48 -32.11 4.13
CA LEU A 250 7.18 -31.96 5.56
C LEU A 250 8.30 -32.52 6.44
N ALA A 251 8.88 -33.66 6.08
CA ALA A 251 10.00 -34.25 6.80
C ALA A 251 11.21 -33.31 6.80
N TYR A 252 11.57 -32.76 5.63
CA TYR A 252 12.66 -31.79 5.51
C TYR A 252 12.42 -30.53 6.36
N LEU A 253 11.23 -29.95 6.30
CA LEU A 253 10.89 -28.74 7.07
C LEU A 253 10.96 -28.99 8.58
N ARG A 254 10.52 -30.17 9.05
CA ARG A 254 10.60 -30.58 10.46
C ARG A 254 12.03 -30.83 10.90
N GLU A 255 12.79 -31.60 10.11
CA GLU A 255 14.19 -31.93 10.40
C GLU A 255 15.04 -30.66 10.59
N HIS A 256 14.73 -29.62 9.83
CA HIS A 256 15.44 -28.35 9.87
C HIS A 256 14.78 -27.28 10.73
N GLN A 257 13.74 -27.63 11.51
CA GLN A 257 13.04 -26.71 12.42
C GLN A 257 12.55 -25.43 11.71
N LEU A 258 12.11 -25.57 10.47
CA LEU A 258 11.57 -24.47 9.66
C LEU A 258 10.06 -24.29 9.87
N ILE A 259 9.41 -25.23 10.56
CA ILE A 259 8.02 -25.19 11.00
C ILE A 259 7.92 -25.75 12.42
N ASP A 260 7.09 -25.13 13.25
CA ASP A 260 6.77 -25.62 14.60
C ASP A 260 5.41 -26.34 14.56
N TYR A 261 5.43 -27.67 14.47
CA TYR A 261 4.30 -28.57 14.77
C TYR A 261 4.81 -29.95 15.17
#